data_AF-A0A498R180-F1
#
_entry.id   AF-A0A498R180-F1
#
_cell.length_a   1.000
_cell.length_b   1.000
_cell.length_c   1.000
_cell.angle_alpha   90.00
_cell.angle_beta   90.00
_cell.angle_gamma   90.00
#
_symmetry.space_group_name_H-M   'P 1'
#
loop_
_entity.id
_entity.type
_entity.pdbx_description
1 polymer ?
#
loop_
_entity_poly.entity_id
_entity_poly.type
_entity_poly.pdbx_seq_one_letter_code
_entity_poly.pdbx_strand_id
1 'polypeptide(L)' 'MAQPHKGQRKLIMCRPVEAVYDEAKAEAAQRGISLSQLVADVLAYRYGREDLVRELDQKTEVLPLAM' A
#
# COMPACT_ATOMS: atom_id res chain seq x y z
N MET A 1 20.60 5.45 1.45
CA MET A 1 20.12 5.39 0.04
C MET A 1 18.85 6.21 -0.05
N ALA A 2 18.69 7.07 -1.06
CA ALA A 2 17.45 7.85 -1.22
C ALA A 2 16.31 6.92 -1.65
N GLN A 3 15.17 7.00 -0.97
CA GLN A 3 13.98 6.24 -1.36
C GLN A 3 13.53 6.67 -2.77
N PRO A 4 13.22 5.73 -3.69
CA PRO A 4 12.73 6.07 -5.02
C PRO A 4 11.50 6.98 -4.95
N HIS A 5 11.51 8.07 -5.72
CA HIS A 5 10.42 9.04 -5.74
C HIS A 5 9.11 8.36 -6.18
N LYS A 6 8.09 8.36 -5.32
CA LYS A 6 6.82 7.68 -5.56
C LYS A 6 5.80 8.50 -6.37
N GLY A 7 6.30 9.34 -7.30
CA GLY A 7 5.48 10.22 -8.12
C GLY A 7 4.89 11.40 -7.34
N GLN A 8 4.10 12.22 -8.03
CA GLN A 8 3.52 13.42 -7.43
C GLN A 8 2.36 13.06 -6.49
N ARG A 9 2.53 13.35 -5.20
CA ARG A 9 1.57 13.03 -4.14
C ARG A 9 1.27 14.26 -3.28
N LYS A 10 0.07 14.30 -2.70
CA LYS A 10 -0.29 15.28 -1.67
C LYS A 10 -0.50 14.56 -0.34
N LEU A 11 -0.03 15.16 0.75
CA LEU A 11 -0.27 14.64 2.09
C LEU A 11 -1.73 14.88 2.49
N ILE A 12 -2.36 13.84 3.02
CA ILE A 12 -3.68 13.92 3.64
C ILE A 12 -3.50 13.56 5.11
N MET A 13 -3.82 14.49 6.01
CA MET A 13 -3.90 14.19 7.44
C MET A 13 -5.28 13.61 7.73
N CYS A 14 -5.32 12.35 8.17
CA CYS A 14 -6.56 11.63 8.48
C CYS A 14 -6.54 11.13 9.93
N ARG A 15 -7.72 11.03 10.54
CA ARG A 15 -7.94 10.41 11.86
C ARG A 15 -8.93 9.25 11.70
N PRO A 16 -8.49 8.09 11.21
CA PRO A 16 -9.36 6.91 11.14
C PRO A 16 -9.78 6.48 12.54
N VAL A 17 -10.90 5.75 12.63
CA VAL A 17 -11.29 5.05 13.86
C VAL A 17 -10.18 4.07 14.24
N GLU A 18 -9.89 3.94 15.54
CA GLU A 18 -8.77 3.15 16.06
C GLU A 18 -8.76 1.70 15.55
N ALA A 19 -9.90 1.01 15.60
CA ALA A 19 -10.01 -0.36 15.09
C ALA A 19 -9.63 -0.47 13.60
N VAL A 20 -10.03 0.50 12.77
CA VAL A 20 -9.69 0.53 11.34
C VAL A 20 -8.20 0.78 11.14
N TYR A 21 -7.59 1.62 11.99
CA TYR A 21 -6.15 1.84 11.96
C TYR A 21 -5.37 0.56 12.27
N ASP A 22 -5.78 -0.18 13.31
CA ASP A 22 -5.12 -1.42 13.71
C ASP A 22 -5.24 -2.51 12.65
N GLU A 23 -6.41 -2.68 12.05
CA GLU A 23 -6.61 -3.59 10.92
C GLU A 23 -5.73 -3.23 9.73
N ALA A 24 -5.72 -1.96 9.32
CA ALA A 24 -4.89 -1.50 8.21
C ALA A 24 -3.39 -1.65 8.50
N LYS A 25 -2.97 -1.42 9.75
CA LYS A 25 -1.58 -1.62 10.19
C LYS A 25 -1.19 -3.10 10.14
N ALA A 26 -2.08 -3.99 10.59
CA ALA A 26 -1.85 -5.43 10.53
C ALA A 26 -1.77 -5.93 9.08
N GLU A 27 -2.66 -5.46 8.21
CA GLU A 27 -2.63 -5.80 6.78
C GLU A 27 -1.35 -5.31 6.11
N ALA A 28 -0.95 -4.06 6.35
CA ALA A 28 0.28 -3.50 5.80
C ALA A 28 1.51 -4.33 6.23
N ALA A 29 1.56 -4.74 7.50
CA ALA A 29 2.62 -5.61 8.01
C ALA A 29 2.62 -7.00 7.35
N GLN A 30 1.46 -7.63 7.20
CA GLN A 30 1.32 -8.94 6.52
C GLN A 30 1.79 -8.88 5.07
N ARG A 31 1.54 -7.77 4.38
CA ARG A 31 1.96 -7.53 3.00
C ARG A 31 3.42 -7.05 2.86
N GLY A 32 4.08 -6.70 3.98
CA GLY A 32 5.44 -6.14 3.96
C GLY A 32 5.52 -4.73 3.39
N ILE A 33 4.42 -3.96 3.42
CA ILE A 33 4.32 -2.61 2.85
C ILE A 33 4.10 -1.58 3.95
N SER A 34 4.39 -0.31 3.69
CA SER A 34 4.11 0.75 4.65
C SER A 34 2.60 1.05 4.72
N LEU A 35 2.08 1.37 5.90
CA LEU A 35 0.68 1.76 6.09
C LEU A 35 0.25 2.90 5.16
N SER A 36 1.09 3.92 5.00
CA SER A 36 0.81 5.05 4.10
C SER A 36 0.70 4.62 2.63
N GLN A 37 1.39 3.55 2.23
CA GLN A 37 1.28 2.99 0.89
C GLN A 37 0.00 2.18 0.71
N LEU A 38 -0.36 1.35 1.69
CA LEU A 38 -1.64 0.63 1.71
C LEU A 38 -2.81 1.61 1.55
N VAL A 39 -2.84 2.66 2.39
CA VAL A 39 -3.92 3.66 2.36
C VAL A 39 -3.95 4.42 1.04
N ALA A 40 -2.79 4.75 0.46
CA ALA A 40 -2.73 5.41 -0.84
C ALA A 40 -3.28 4.52 -1.97
N ASP A 41 -2.96 3.23 -1.96
CA ASP A 41 -3.44 2.28 -2.97
C ASP A 41 -4.93 2.00 -2.81
N VAL A 42 -5.44 1.83 -1.58
CA VAL A 42 -6.88 1.70 -1.30
C VAL A 42 -7.65 2.94 -1.79
N LEU A 43 -7.08 4.14 -1.61
CA LEU A 43 -7.69 5.37 -2.11
C LEU A 43 -7.73 5.39 -3.64
N ALA A 44 -6.65 4.99 -4.32
CA ALA A 44 -6.63 4.89 -5.78
C ALA A 44 -7.70 3.91 -6.29
N TYR A 45 -7.78 2.73 -5.67
CA TYR A 45 -8.83 1.74 -5.93
C TYR A 45 -10.24 2.29 -5.77
N ARG A 46 -10.50 3.01 -4.67
CA ARG A 46 -11.82 3.58 -4.38
C ARG A 46 -12.32 4.53 -5.48
N TYR A 47 -11.40 5.16 -6.21
CA TYR A 47 -11.68 6.09 -7.30
C TYR A 47 -11.50 5.47 -8.70
N GLY A 48 -11.35 4.14 -8.82
CA GLY A 48 -11.19 3.46 -10.11
C GLY A 48 -9.89 3.86 -10.84
N ARG A 49 -8.81 4.04 -10.08
CA ARG A 49 -7.47 4.39 -10.57
C ARG A 49 -6.47 3.26 -10.26
N GLU A 50 -6.81 2.04 -10.64
CA GLU A 50 -5.94 0.87 -10.47
C GLU A 50 -4.58 1.05 -11.15
N ASP A 51 -4.51 1.87 -12.20
CA ASP A 51 -3.27 2.27 -12.87
C ASP A 51 -2.26 2.99 -11.96
N LEU A 52 -2.72 3.53 -10.83
CA LEU A 52 -1.89 4.22 -9.84
C LEU A 52 -1.53 3.37 -8.61
N VAL A 53 -2.13 2.17 -8.49
CA VAL A 53 -1.83 1.21 -7.42
C VAL A 53 -0.41 0.69 -7.60
N ARG A 54 0.34 0.56 -6.50
CA ARG A 54 1.75 0.13 -6.58
C ARG A 54 2.00 -1.23 -6.00
N GLU A 55 1.52 -1.45 -4.78
CA GLU A 55 1.94 -2.59 -3.97
C GLU A 55 0.76 -3.48 -3.59
N LEU A 56 -0.48 -2.99 -3.64
CA LEU A 56 -1.68 -3.80 -3.35
C LEU A 56 -1.87 -4.99 -4.31
N ASP A 57 -1.47 -4.82 -5.57
CA ASP A 57 -1.66 -5.78 -6.66
C ASP A 57 -0.45 -6.64 -6.97
N GLN A 58 0.67 -6.39 -6.27
CA GLN A 58 1.81 -7.28 -6.33
C GLN A 58 1.42 -8.57 -5.61
N LYS A 59 0.80 -9.49 -6.36
CA LYS A 59 0.82 -10.90 -6.00
C LYS A 59 2.30 -11.23 -5.81
N THR A 60 2.67 -11.74 -4.63
CA THR A 60 3.97 -12.32 -4.41
C THR A 60 4.23 -13.32 -5.53
N GLU A 61 4.95 -12.91 -6.57
CA GLU A 61 5.47 -13.82 -7.57
C GLU A 61 6.50 -14.65 -6.81
N VAL A 62 6.03 -15.79 -6.29
CA VAL A 62 6.89 -16.87 -5.83
C VAL A 62 7.65 -17.32 -7.08
N LEU A 63 8.85 -16.78 -7.27
CA LEU A 63 9.81 -17.31 -8.23
C LEU A 63 9.90 -18.82 -7.95
N PRO A 64 9.69 -19.70 -8.94
CA PRO A 64 9.81 -21.12 -8.72
C PRO A 64 11.24 -21.36 -8.22
N LEU A 65 11.36 -21.96 -7.03
CA LEU A 65 12.64 -22.40 -6.49
C LEU A 65 13.30 -23.25 -7.57
N ALA A 66 14.38 -22.75 -8.16
CA ALA A 66 15.18 -23.54 -9.07
C ALA A 66 15.75 -24.69 -8.23
N MET A 67 15.28 -25.90 -8.51
CA MET A 67 15.77 -27.15 -7.91
C MET A 67 17.12 -27.54 -8.52
#